data_AF-A0A2R6B9I1-F1
#
_entry.id   AF-A0A2R6B9I1-F1
#
_cell.length_a   1.000
_cell.length_b   1.000
_cell.length_c   1.000
_cell.angle_alpha   90.00
_cell.angle_beta   90.00
_cell.angle_gamma   90.00
#
_symmetry.space_group_name_H-M   'P 1'
#
loop_
_entity.id
_entity.type
_entity.pdbx_description
1 polymer ?
#
loop_
_entity_poly.entity_id
_entity_poly.type
_entity_poly.pdbx_seq_one_letter_code
_entity_poly.pdbx_strand_id
1 'polypeptide(L)'
;MFSRRYVGMSVKEEFLRLLKEDEEFRLAAAGLLGYSEIIKRLDENERNVQETIKEIKQLREDFNREIKQLREDFNREIKQLREDFNRLSGRFEVILGRMGRRWGADLERTLLGTFKEALEKEGIEPGKVESFSYTDYDGSVTGLKGRRVQVDILVRDGKLTLIEVKAFAEREDMDHLTDVVGYVQKILKKDV
;
A
#
# COMPACT_ATOMS: atom_id res chain seq x y z
N MET A 1 -68.70 10.42 71.90
CA MET A 1 -67.77 11.53 71.62
C MET A 1 -66.99 11.17 70.35
N PHE A 2 -67.40 11.67 69.18
CA PHE A 2 -66.68 11.43 67.93
C PHE A 2 -65.69 12.56 67.70
N SER A 3 -64.40 12.27 67.83
CA SER A 3 -63.33 13.21 67.45
C SER A 3 -63.03 13.04 65.96
N ARG A 4 -63.33 14.07 65.18
CA ARG A 4 -63.09 14.12 63.74
C ARG A 4 -61.61 14.44 63.52
N ARG A 5 -60.80 13.42 63.23
CA ARG A 5 -59.40 13.59 62.80
C ARG A 5 -59.39 14.14 61.37
N TYR A 6 -59.06 15.42 61.21
CA TYR A 6 -58.67 15.96 59.92
C TYR A 6 -57.26 15.48 59.61
N VAL A 7 -57.12 14.54 58.67
CA VAL A 7 -55.83 14.19 58.08
C VAL A 7 -55.59 15.19 56.96
N GLY A 8 -54.86 16.27 57.25
CA GLY A 8 -54.41 17.20 56.21
C GLY A 8 -53.42 16.50 55.28
N MET A 9 -53.49 16.79 53.99
CA MET A 9 -52.49 16.31 53.02
C MET A 9 -51.09 16.75 53.42
N SER A 10 -50.11 15.87 53.25
CA SER A 10 -48.71 16.23 53.49
C SER A 10 -48.20 17.19 52.41
N VAL A 11 -47.21 18.02 52.76
CA VAL A 11 -46.56 18.95 51.82
C VAL A 11 -46.01 18.23 50.58
N LYS A 12 -45.49 17.02 50.76
CA LYS A 12 -44.97 16.19 49.65
C LYS A 12 -46.09 15.76 48.69
N GLU A 13 -47.24 15.34 49.23
CA GLU A 13 -48.39 14.94 48.41
C GLU A 13 -48.95 16.13 47.64
N GLU A 14 -49.08 17.29 48.29
CA GLU A 14 -49.54 18.51 47.63
C GLU A 14 -48.57 18.99 46.55
N PHE A 15 -47.27 18.95 46.82
CA PHE A 15 -46.24 19.31 45.83
C PHE A 15 -46.29 18.40 44.59
N LEU A 16 -46.42 17.08 44.77
CA LEU A 16 -46.53 16.13 43.66
C LEU A 16 -47.87 16.26 42.91
N ARG A 17 -48.96 16.59 43.61
CA ARG A 17 -50.26 16.86 43.01
C ARG A 17 -50.18 18.09 42.10
N LEU A 18 -49.63 19.20 42.60
CA LEU A 18 -49.45 20.44 41.83
C LEU A 18 -48.55 20.22 40.61
N LEU A 19 -47.44 19.48 40.73
CA LEU A 19 -46.62 19.15 39.55
C LEU A 19 -47.38 18.38 38.45
N LYS A 20 -48.39 17.58 38.82
CA LYS A 20 -49.18 16.80 37.84
C LYS A 20 -50.34 17.61 37.27
N GLU A 21 -51.07 18.31 38.11
CA GLU A 21 -52.36 18.92 37.77
C GLU A 21 -52.24 20.40 37.38
N ASP A 22 -51.25 21.12 37.90
CA ASP A 22 -51.04 22.54 37.67
C ASP A 22 -49.86 22.77 36.69
N GLU A 23 -50.21 23.21 35.48
CA GLU A 23 -49.23 23.46 34.42
C GLU A 23 -48.32 24.65 34.73
N GLU A 24 -48.85 25.73 35.29
CA GLU A 24 -48.08 26.94 35.62
C GLU A 24 -47.06 26.63 36.72
N PHE A 25 -47.48 25.91 37.76
CA PHE A 25 -46.59 25.45 38.83
C PHE A 25 -45.51 24.49 38.30
N ARG A 26 -45.88 23.53 37.44
CA ARG A 26 -44.92 22.60 36.82
C ARG A 26 -43.89 23.32 35.96
N LEU A 27 -44.31 24.29 35.15
CA LEU A 27 -43.39 25.07 34.30
C LEU A 27 -42.47 25.97 35.14
N ALA A 28 -42.99 26.61 36.19
CA ALA A 28 -42.19 27.40 37.12
C ALA A 28 -41.14 26.53 37.85
N ALA A 29 -41.54 25.36 38.35
CA ALA A 29 -40.62 24.39 38.95
C ALA A 29 -39.56 23.92 37.96
N ALA A 30 -39.94 23.65 36.70
CA ALA A 30 -39.00 23.25 35.66
C ALA A 30 -37.99 24.35 35.32
N GLY A 31 -38.43 25.61 35.30
CA GLY A 31 -37.57 26.77 35.12
C GLY A 31 -36.56 26.93 36.28
N LEU A 32 -37.03 26.82 37.54
CA LEU A 32 -36.17 26.91 38.72
C LEU A 32 -35.16 25.77 38.82
N LEU A 33 -35.53 24.56 38.38
CA LEU A 33 -34.63 23.41 38.30
C LEU A 33 -33.68 23.47 37.09
N GLY A 34 -33.78 24.49 36.24
CA GLY A 34 -32.88 24.71 35.12
C GLY A 34 -33.19 23.86 33.88
N TYR A 35 -34.33 23.17 33.82
CA TYR A 35 -34.68 22.33 32.66
C TYR A 35 -34.83 23.16 31.38
N SER A 36 -35.31 24.39 31.46
CA SER A 36 -35.42 25.28 30.31
C SER A 36 -34.06 25.61 29.66
N GLU A 37 -33.02 25.78 30.49
CA GLU A 37 -31.66 26.04 30.00
C GLU A 37 -31.04 24.77 29.39
N ILE A 38 -31.28 23.60 30.00
CA ILE A 38 -30.83 22.32 29.48
C ILE A 38 -31.46 22.03 28.11
N ILE A 39 -32.77 22.26 27.95
CA ILE A 39 -33.48 22.05 26.68
C ILE A 39 -32.91 22.97 25.59
N LYS A 40 -32.69 24.26 25.88
CA LYS A 40 -32.08 25.18 24.90
C LYS A 40 -30.71 24.70 24.42
N ARG A 41 -29.85 24.25 25.34
CA ARG A 41 -28.53 23.71 24.98
C ARG A 41 -28.63 22.42 24.17
N LEU A 42 -29.64 21.59 24.44
CA LEU A 42 -29.90 20.39 23.65
C LEU A 42 -30.33 20.75 22.22
N ASP A 43 -31.22 21.73 22.06
CA ASP A 43 -31.66 22.21 20.74
C ASP A 43 -30.49 22.82 19.95
N GLU A 44 -29.64 23.60 20.60
CA GLU A 44 -28.42 24.17 20.00
C GLU A 44 -27.44 23.07 19.60
N ASN A 45 -27.20 22.08 20.46
CA ASN A 45 -26.35 20.94 20.14
C ASN A 45 -26.92 20.11 18.99
N GLU A 46 -28.23 19.91 18.92
CA GLU A 46 -28.86 19.21 17.81
C GLU A 46 -28.61 19.94 16.48
N ARG A 47 -28.74 21.27 16.46
CA ARG A 47 -28.41 22.09 15.28
C ARG A 47 -26.94 21.96 14.90
N ASN A 48 -26.03 22.09 15.86
CA ASN A 48 -24.58 21.98 15.61
C ASN A 48 -24.21 20.59 15.05
N VAL A 49 -24.84 19.52 15.56
CA VAL A 49 -24.65 18.16 15.06
C VAL A 49 -25.18 18.03 13.63
N GLN A 50 -26.35 18.60 13.32
CA GLN A 50 -26.89 18.57 11.97
C GLN A 50 -26.00 19.32 10.97
N GLU A 51 -25.45 20.48 11.35
CA GLU A 51 -24.49 21.23 10.55
C GLU A 51 -23.21 20.44 10.31
N THR A 52 -22.64 19.87 11.37
CA THR A 52 -21.43 19.03 11.29
C THR A 52 -21.65 17.83 10.36
N ILE A 53 -22.80 17.17 10.44
CA ILE A 53 -23.14 16.04 9.55
C ILE A 53 -23.21 16.51 8.08
N LYS A 54 -23.74 17.72 7.83
CA LYS A 54 -23.81 18.28 6.48
C LYS A 54 -22.42 18.56 5.91
N GLU A 55 -21.53 19.17 6.71
CA GLU A 55 -20.13 19.41 6.32
C GLU A 55 -19.38 18.10 6.04
N ILE A 56 -19.54 17.09 6.91
CA ILE A 56 -18.92 15.77 6.70
C ILE A 56 -19.40 15.13 5.39
N LYS A 57 -20.69 15.26 5.04
CA LYS A 57 -21.20 14.74 3.76
C LYS A 57 -20.56 15.45 2.57
N GLN A 58 -20.44 16.78 2.62
CA GLN A 58 -19.79 17.56 1.56
C GLN A 58 -18.32 17.18 1.42
N LEU A 59 -17.57 17.11 2.53
CA LEU A 59 -16.17 16.67 2.52
C LEU A 59 -15.99 15.26 1.93
N ARG A 60 -16.90 14.34 2.25
CA ARG A 60 -16.86 12.98 1.66
C ARG A 60 -17.11 12.99 0.16
N GLU A 61 -18.04 13.83 -0.32
CA GLU A 61 -18.30 13.97 -1.75
C GLU A 61 -17.11 14.59 -2.50
N ASP A 62 -16.48 15.61 -1.92
CA ASP A 62 -15.29 16.26 -2.47
C ASP A 62 -14.10 15.30 -2.53
N PHE A 63 -13.84 14.60 -1.42
CA PHE A 63 -12.77 13.61 -1.34
C PHE A 63 -12.96 12.48 -2.36
N ASN A 64 -14.20 11.98 -2.51
CA ASN A 64 -14.49 10.94 -3.50
C ASN A 64 -14.27 11.42 -4.94
N ARG A 65 -14.58 12.69 -5.24
CA ARG A 65 -14.32 13.30 -6.55
C ARG A 65 -12.82 13.40 -6.81
N GLU A 66 -12.05 13.89 -5.85
CA GLU A 66 -10.60 14.05 -5.97
C GLU A 66 -9.89 12.70 -6.15
N ILE A 67 -10.25 11.68 -5.35
CA ILE A 67 -9.70 10.32 -5.50
C ILE A 67 -10.00 9.73 -6.87
N LYS A 68 -11.20 9.99 -7.42
CA LYS A 68 -11.56 9.51 -8.75
C LYS A 68 -10.70 10.18 -9.82
N GLN A 69 -10.54 11.51 -9.75
CA GLN A 69 -9.69 12.27 -10.68
C GLN A 69 -8.24 11.79 -10.61
N LEU A 70 -7.69 11.65 -9.40
CA LEU A 70 -6.32 11.17 -9.20
C LEU A 70 -6.10 9.78 -9.81
N ARG A 71 -7.07 8.87 -9.66
CA ARG A 71 -7.01 7.53 -10.28
C ARG A 71 -7.05 7.60 -11.81
N GLU A 72 -7.87 8.47 -12.38
CA GLU A 72 -7.97 8.66 -13.83
C GLU A 72 -6.68 9.26 -14.40
N ASP A 73 -6.11 10.26 -13.74
CA ASP A 73 -4.86 10.91 -14.13
C ASP A 73 -3.69 9.93 -14.04
N PHE A 74 -3.56 9.23 -12.91
CA PHE A 74 -2.52 8.21 -12.73
C PHE A 74 -2.61 7.11 -13.79
N ASN A 75 -3.81 6.61 -14.09
CA ASN A 75 -3.99 5.59 -15.12
C ASN A 75 -3.61 6.11 -16.52
N ARG A 76 -3.90 7.39 -16.82
CA ARG A 76 -3.48 8.01 -18.08
C ARG A 76 -1.97 8.13 -18.18
N GLU A 77 -1.31 8.63 -17.13
CA GLU A 77 0.16 8.75 -17.09
C GLU A 77 0.84 7.38 -17.22
N ILE A 78 0.38 6.37 -16.48
CA ILE A 78 0.93 5.01 -16.57
C ILE A 78 0.75 4.44 -17.99
N LYS A 79 -0.38 4.70 -18.64
CA LYS A 79 -0.61 4.27 -20.02
C LYS A 79 0.35 4.96 -20.98
N GLN A 80 0.52 6.29 -20.86
CA GLN A 80 1.47 7.05 -21.67
C GLN A 80 2.90 6.57 -21.47
N LEU A 81 3.33 6.37 -20.22
CA LEU A 81 4.65 5.82 -19.90
C LEU A 81 4.87 4.44 -20.52
N ARG A 82 3.86 3.57 -20.49
CA ARG A 82 3.93 2.25 -21.16
C ARG A 82 4.05 2.38 -22.68
N GLU A 83 3.30 3.28 -23.29
CA GLU A 83 3.35 3.53 -24.74
C GLU A 83 4.70 4.10 -25.16
N ASP A 84 5.21 5.09 -24.43
CA ASP A 84 6.53 5.69 -24.66
C ASP A 84 7.66 4.68 -24.47
N PHE A 85 7.58 3.86 -23.42
CA PHE A 85 8.52 2.76 -23.18
C PHE A 85 8.51 1.76 -24.35
N ASN A 86 7.33 1.30 -24.79
CA ASN A 86 7.22 0.36 -25.90
C ASN A 86 7.77 0.96 -27.20
N ARG A 87 7.52 2.25 -27.46
CA ARG A 87 8.05 2.95 -28.64
C ARG A 87 9.56 3.09 -28.59
N LEU A 88 10.11 3.40 -27.42
CA LEU A 88 11.56 3.43 -27.21
C LEU A 88 12.14 2.04 -27.45
N SER A 89 11.61 1.00 -26.82
CA SER A 89 12.04 -0.39 -27.00
C SER A 89 12.02 -0.83 -28.45
N GLY A 90 10.95 -0.58 -29.20
CA GLY A 90 10.88 -0.93 -30.63
C GLY A 90 11.88 -0.15 -31.50
N ARG A 91 12.15 1.13 -31.18
CA ARG A 91 13.21 1.89 -31.85
C ARG A 91 14.59 1.33 -31.54
N PHE A 92 14.82 0.95 -30.29
CA PHE A 92 16.06 0.30 -29.87
C PHE A 92 16.27 -1.03 -30.60
N GLU A 93 15.25 -1.86 -30.72
CA GLU A 93 15.30 -3.12 -31.48
C GLU A 93 15.72 -2.89 -32.95
N VAL A 94 15.11 -1.90 -33.62
CA VAL A 94 15.47 -1.54 -35.01
C VAL A 94 16.89 -1.00 -35.12
N ILE A 95 17.36 -0.19 -34.16
CA ILE A 95 18.73 0.34 -34.15
C ILE A 95 19.74 -0.77 -33.89
N LEU A 96 19.48 -1.67 -32.94
CA LEU A 96 20.33 -2.82 -32.61
C LEU A 96 20.44 -3.79 -33.79
N GLY A 97 19.32 -4.06 -34.49
CA GLY A 97 19.30 -4.84 -35.72
C GLY A 97 20.20 -4.26 -36.82
N ARG A 98 20.45 -2.95 -36.81
CA ARG A 98 21.35 -2.25 -37.75
C ARG A 98 22.79 -2.14 -37.26
N MET A 99 23.03 -2.14 -35.94
CA MET A 99 24.36 -1.91 -35.34
C MET A 99 25.10 -3.21 -34.93
N GLY A 100 24.44 -4.37 -35.01
CA GLY A 100 25.06 -5.69 -34.84
C GLY A 100 25.41 -6.07 -33.39
N ARG A 101 25.91 -7.30 -33.19
CA ARG A 101 26.13 -7.95 -31.87
C ARG A 101 26.95 -7.13 -30.85
N ARG A 102 27.79 -6.19 -31.29
CA ARG A 102 28.64 -5.37 -30.40
C ARG A 102 27.83 -4.42 -29.52
N TRP A 103 26.75 -3.84 -30.04
CA TRP A 103 25.91 -2.93 -29.27
C TRP A 103 25.07 -3.65 -28.22
N GLY A 104 24.66 -4.91 -28.47
CA GLY A 104 23.99 -5.75 -27.48
C GLY A 104 24.88 -5.96 -26.24
N ALA A 105 26.14 -6.33 -26.44
CA ALA A 105 27.10 -6.54 -25.35
C ALA A 105 27.46 -5.25 -24.58
N ASP A 106 27.48 -4.08 -25.24
CA ASP A 106 27.72 -2.80 -24.57
C ASP A 106 26.48 -2.33 -23.76
N LEU A 107 25.26 -2.63 -24.24
CA LEU A 107 24.02 -2.37 -23.52
C LEU A 107 23.86 -3.30 -22.31
N GLU A 108 24.12 -4.59 -22.46
CA GLU A 108 24.13 -5.56 -21.36
C GLU A 108 25.11 -5.12 -20.27
N ARG A 109 26.32 -4.67 -20.64
CA ARG A 109 27.29 -4.09 -19.68
C ARG A 109 26.78 -2.83 -18.99
N THR A 110 26.06 -1.96 -19.70
CA THR A 110 25.49 -0.73 -19.13
C THR A 110 24.35 -1.06 -18.16
N LEU A 111 23.43 -1.95 -18.54
CA LEU A 111 22.34 -2.42 -17.68
C LEU A 111 22.89 -3.11 -16.43
N LEU A 112 23.89 -3.98 -16.59
CA LEU A 112 24.59 -4.64 -15.50
C LEU A 112 25.17 -3.64 -14.50
N GLY A 113 25.83 -2.59 -14.98
CA GLY A 113 26.34 -1.50 -14.13
C GLY A 113 25.23 -0.80 -13.35
N THR A 114 24.15 -0.40 -14.04
CA THR A 114 22.99 0.25 -13.41
C THR A 114 22.32 -0.63 -12.36
N PHE A 115 22.14 -1.93 -12.64
CA PHE A 115 21.56 -2.87 -11.68
C PHE A 115 22.44 -3.04 -10.45
N LYS A 116 23.77 -3.14 -10.61
CA LYS A 116 24.71 -3.18 -9.48
C LYS A 116 24.58 -1.93 -8.61
N GLU A 117 24.60 -0.74 -9.20
CA GLU A 117 24.44 0.52 -8.48
C GLU A 117 23.09 0.63 -7.76
N ALA A 118 22.01 0.14 -8.36
CA ALA A 118 20.68 0.12 -7.75
C ALA A 118 20.63 -0.82 -6.54
N LEU A 119 21.18 -2.03 -6.66
CA LEU A 119 21.25 -3.00 -5.57
C LEU A 119 22.11 -2.49 -4.40
N GLU A 120 23.22 -1.82 -4.69
CA GLU A 120 24.07 -1.18 -3.67
C GLU A 120 23.33 -0.05 -2.92
N LYS A 121 22.56 0.78 -3.65
CA LYS A 121 21.76 1.87 -3.04
C LYS A 121 20.63 1.34 -2.15
N GLU A 122 20.05 0.19 -2.49
CA GLU A 122 19.02 -0.49 -1.69
C GLU A 122 19.61 -1.25 -0.48
N GLY A 123 20.91 -1.11 -0.20
CA GLY A 123 21.54 -1.61 1.02
C GLY A 123 22.12 -3.02 0.93
N ILE A 124 22.24 -3.60 -0.28
CA ILE A 124 22.97 -4.85 -0.49
C ILE A 124 24.46 -4.52 -0.47
N GLU A 125 25.20 -5.08 0.49
CA GLU A 125 26.64 -4.80 0.66
C GLU A 125 27.42 -5.06 -0.65
N PRO A 126 28.38 -4.19 -1.02
CA PRO A 126 29.17 -4.32 -2.26
C PRO A 126 29.89 -5.66 -2.44
N GLY A 127 30.17 -6.40 -1.35
CA GLY A 127 30.76 -7.74 -1.38
C GLY A 127 29.75 -8.89 -1.59
N LYS A 128 28.45 -8.60 -1.65
CA LYS A 128 27.40 -9.59 -1.87
C LYS A 128 26.98 -9.70 -3.33
N VAL A 129 27.29 -8.71 -4.18
CA VAL A 129 26.90 -8.64 -5.60
C VAL A 129 28.10 -8.96 -6.49
N GLU A 130 28.24 -10.22 -6.89
CA GLU A 130 29.39 -10.68 -7.67
C GLU A 130 28.98 -11.30 -9.01
N SER A 131 29.82 -11.17 -10.05
CA SER A 131 29.70 -12.03 -11.23
C SER A 131 30.26 -13.43 -10.91
N PHE A 132 29.52 -14.48 -11.23
CA PHE A 132 29.94 -15.86 -10.94
C PHE A 132 30.34 -16.59 -12.23
N SER A 133 31.45 -17.33 -12.19
CA SER A 133 31.90 -18.17 -13.30
C SER A 133 32.54 -19.44 -12.76
N TYR A 134 32.09 -20.60 -13.25
CA TYR A 134 32.61 -21.92 -12.90
C TYR A 134 32.83 -22.75 -14.17
N THR A 135 33.92 -23.51 -14.24
CA THR A 135 34.19 -24.44 -15.36
C THR A 135 34.12 -25.88 -14.86
N ASP A 136 33.19 -26.65 -15.42
CA ASP A 136 32.93 -28.05 -15.09
C ASP A 136 33.84 -28.98 -15.90
N TYR A 137 35.07 -29.20 -15.44
CA TYR A 137 36.09 -29.94 -16.20
C TYR A 137 35.76 -31.41 -16.40
N ASP A 138 35.08 -32.05 -15.44
CA ASP A 138 34.78 -33.49 -15.45
C ASP A 138 33.35 -33.82 -15.86
N GLY A 139 32.48 -32.82 -15.96
CA GLY A 139 31.07 -32.98 -16.34
C GLY A 139 30.17 -33.35 -15.16
N SER A 140 30.68 -33.33 -13.93
CA SER A 140 29.95 -33.76 -12.73
C SER A 140 28.77 -32.85 -12.35
N VAL A 141 28.82 -31.58 -12.77
CA VAL A 141 27.81 -30.57 -12.41
C VAL A 141 26.75 -30.45 -13.51
N THR A 142 27.21 -30.32 -14.75
CA THR A 142 26.41 -29.97 -15.93
C THR A 142 26.11 -31.15 -16.85
N GLY A 143 26.75 -32.30 -16.62
CA GLY A 143 26.70 -33.46 -17.53
C GLY A 143 27.58 -33.31 -18.78
N LEU A 144 28.23 -32.15 -18.96
CA LEU A 144 29.04 -31.83 -20.15
C LEU A 144 30.45 -31.38 -19.73
N LYS A 145 31.45 -32.19 -20.11
CA LYS A 145 32.86 -31.90 -19.83
C LYS A 145 33.30 -30.57 -20.46
N GLY A 146 33.94 -29.74 -19.66
CA GLY A 146 34.48 -28.44 -20.07
C GLY A 146 33.43 -27.33 -20.15
N ARG A 147 32.17 -27.57 -19.79
CA ARG A 147 31.13 -26.52 -19.85
C ARG A 147 31.40 -25.44 -18.82
N ARG A 148 31.28 -24.18 -19.25
CA ARG A 148 31.36 -23.02 -18.36
C ARG A 148 29.95 -22.59 -17.96
N VAL A 149 29.73 -22.40 -16.67
CA VAL A 149 28.52 -21.83 -16.07
C VAL A 149 28.84 -20.41 -15.66
N GLN A 150 28.07 -19.44 -16.14
CA GLN A 150 28.22 -18.02 -15.81
C GLN A 150 26.89 -17.43 -15.33
N VAL A 151 26.99 -16.48 -14.41
CA VAL A 151 25.86 -15.67 -13.92
C VAL A 151 26.34 -14.23 -13.83
N ASP A 152 25.57 -13.31 -14.39
CA ASP A 152 25.93 -11.88 -14.42
C ASP A 152 25.98 -11.25 -13.02
N ILE A 153 24.97 -11.55 -12.20
CA ILE A 153 24.88 -11.10 -10.81
C ILE A 153 24.45 -12.25 -9.89
N LEU A 154 25.24 -12.48 -8.86
CA LEU A 154 24.93 -13.36 -7.74
C LEU A 154 24.88 -12.52 -6.46
N VAL A 155 23.75 -12.55 -5.76
CA VAL A 155 23.57 -11.90 -4.46
C VAL A 155 23.57 -12.90 -3.32
N ARG A 156 24.39 -12.67 -2.29
CA ARG A 156 24.49 -13.53 -1.09
C ARG A 156 24.04 -12.81 0.17
N ASP A 157 22.73 -12.70 0.39
CA ASP A 157 22.16 -12.02 1.57
C ASP A 157 21.17 -12.91 2.33
N GLY A 158 21.68 -13.89 3.08
CA GLY A 158 20.88 -14.90 3.77
C GLY A 158 20.23 -15.95 2.85
N LYS A 159 19.84 -15.55 1.64
CA LYS A 159 19.44 -16.40 0.50
C LYS A 159 20.35 -16.13 -0.70
N LEU A 160 20.40 -17.08 -1.63
CA LEU A 160 21.15 -16.93 -2.87
C LEU A 160 20.22 -16.39 -3.95
N THR A 161 20.51 -15.23 -4.55
CA THR A 161 19.71 -14.69 -5.65
C THR A 161 20.57 -14.59 -6.90
N LEU A 162 20.07 -15.10 -8.02
CA LEU A 162 20.73 -15.04 -9.32
C LEU A 162 19.96 -14.05 -10.20
N ILE A 163 20.68 -13.18 -10.90
CA ILE A 163 20.10 -12.28 -11.89
C ILE A 163 20.96 -12.40 -13.15
N GLU A 164 20.34 -12.82 -14.25
CA GLU A 164 20.90 -12.79 -15.60
C GLU A 164 20.38 -11.54 -16.30
N VAL A 165 21.26 -10.79 -16.97
CA VAL A 165 20.90 -9.54 -17.65
C VAL A 165 20.99 -9.78 -19.15
N LYS A 166 19.83 -9.77 -19.82
CA LYS A 166 19.74 -9.78 -21.29
C LYS A 166 19.13 -8.48 -21.78
N ALA A 167 19.59 -8.02 -22.95
CA ALA A 167 18.95 -6.90 -23.63
C ALA A 167 17.49 -7.20 -24.01
N PHE A 168 17.19 -8.46 -24.33
CA PHE A 168 15.85 -9.00 -24.57
C PHE A 168 15.79 -10.40 -23.97
N ALA A 169 14.72 -10.71 -23.25
CA ALA A 169 14.50 -12.05 -22.70
C ALA A 169 13.56 -12.84 -23.62
N GLU A 170 14.07 -13.92 -24.21
CA GLU A 170 13.32 -14.91 -24.98
C GLU A 170 12.94 -16.11 -24.10
N ARG A 171 12.11 -17.00 -24.64
CA ARG A 171 11.67 -18.17 -23.88
C ARG A 171 12.82 -19.15 -23.64
N GLU A 172 13.74 -19.28 -24.60
CA GLU A 172 14.96 -20.07 -24.43
C GLU A 172 15.86 -19.55 -23.30
N ASP A 173 15.86 -18.23 -23.04
CA ASP A 173 16.65 -17.65 -21.95
C ASP A 173 16.13 -18.08 -20.57
N MET A 174 14.82 -18.28 -20.43
CA MET A 174 14.20 -18.76 -19.18
C MET A 174 14.56 -20.22 -18.90
N ASP A 175 14.57 -21.06 -19.94
CA ASP A 175 14.98 -22.46 -19.82
C ASP A 175 16.46 -22.55 -19.45
N HIS A 176 17.31 -21.73 -20.09
CA HIS A 176 18.73 -21.63 -19.77
C HIS A 176 18.98 -21.15 -18.32
N LEU A 177 18.24 -20.14 -17.85
CA LEU A 177 18.36 -19.66 -16.47
C LEU A 177 18.00 -20.75 -15.46
N THR A 178 16.96 -21.55 -15.75
CA THR A 178 16.55 -22.67 -14.90
C THR A 178 17.66 -23.71 -14.75
N ASP A 179 18.32 -24.06 -15.85
CA ASP A 179 19.49 -24.95 -15.86
C ASP A 179 20.64 -24.38 -15.01
N VAL A 180 20.96 -23.09 -15.23
CA VAL A 180 22.05 -22.39 -14.51
C VAL A 180 21.79 -22.36 -13.00
N VAL A 181 20.56 -22.08 -12.58
CA VAL A 181 20.16 -22.13 -11.15
C VAL A 181 20.48 -23.51 -10.56
N GLY A 182 20.08 -24.59 -11.23
CA GLY A 182 20.35 -25.95 -10.78
C GLY A 182 21.84 -26.27 -10.68
N TYR A 183 22.66 -25.79 -11.62
CA TYR A 183 24.12 -25.95 -11.56
C TYR A 183 24.73 -25.15 -10.40
N VAL A 184 24.32 -23.91 -10.21
CA VAL A 184 24.85 -23.04 -9.16
C VAL A 184 24.51 -23.56 -7.77
N GLN A 185 23.30 -24.10 -7.56
CA GLN A 185 22.92 -24.79 -6.32
C GLN A 185 23.86 -25.96 -6.00
N LYS A 186 24.17 -26.80 -7.00
CA LYS A 186 25.12 -27.92 -6.84
C LYS A 186 26.53 -27.43 -6.50
N ILE A 187 26.99 -26.37 -7.16
CA ILE A 187 28.35 -25.84 -6.96
C ILE A 187 28.49 -25.18 -5.58
N LEU A 188 27.51 -24.37 -5.18
CA LEU A 188 27.58 -23.56 -3.96
C LEU A 188 27.00 -24.27 -2.71
N LYS A 189 26.35 -25.42 -2.88
CA LYS A 189 25.72 -26.20 -1.80
C LYS A 189 24.79 -25.35 -0.92
N LYS A 190 24.05 -24.45 -1.55
CA LYS A 190 23.08 -23.54 -0.92
C LYS A 190 21.81 -23.47 -1.77
N ASP A 191 20.68 -23.35 -1.10
CA ASP A 191 19.40 -23.13 -1.78
C ASP A 191 19.30 -21.69 -2.31
N VAL A 192 18.61 -21.55 -3.44
CA VAL A 192 18.29 -20.28 -4.13
C VAL A 192 16.88 -19.88 -3.77
#